data_AF-A0A0H5DIE9-F1
#
_entry.id   AF-A0A0H5DIE9-F1
#
_cell.length_a   1.000
_cell.length_b   1.000
_cell.length_c   1.000
_cell.angle_alpha   90.00
_cell.angle_beta   90.00
_cell.angle_gamma   90.00
#
_symmetry.space_group_name_H-M   'P 1'
#
loop_
_entity.id
_entity.type
_entity.pdbx_description
1 polymer ?
#
loop_
_entity_poly.entity_id
_entity_poly.type
_entity_poly.pdbx_seq_one_letter_code
_entity_poly.pdbx_strand_id
1 'polypeptide(L)' 'MANKRPKPEEIVMKLRQVEILSAQGMLRLDAIRQIGVTEQTYYRWSAG' A
#
# COMPACT_ATOMS: atom_id res chain seq x y z
N MET A 1 -10.12 14.81 9.80
CA MET A 1 -10.06 13.34 10.02
C MET A 1 -8.81 13.05 10.83
N ALA A 2 -8.92 12.35 11.96
CA ALA A 2 -7.81 12.14 12.88
C ALA A 2 -6.63 11.45 12.15
N ASN A 3 -5.46 12.08 12.15
CA ASN A 3 -4.20 11.56 11.61
C ASN A 3 -3.68 10.40 12.49
N LYS A 4 -4.44 9.30 12.59
CA LYS A 4 -3.94 8.07 13.21
C LYS A 4 -2.95 7.44 12.24
N ARG A 5 -1.70 7.34 12.69
CA ARG A 5 -0.70 6.53 12.01
C ARG A 5 -1.22 5.09 11.93
N PRO A 6 -1.18 4.44 10.77
CA PRO A 6 -1.55 3.04 10.66
C PRO A 6 -0.61 2.19 11.49
N LYS A 7 -1.13 1.11 12.07
CA LYS A 7 -0.32 0.16 12.82
C LYS A 7 0.64 -0.59 11.86
N PRO A 8 1.78 -1.09 12.33
CA PRO A 8 2.69 -1.88 11.50
C PRO A 8 2.00 -3.05 10.79
N GLU A 9 1.07 -3.73 11.46
CA GLU A 9 0.32 -4.85 10.86
C GLU A 9 -0.52 -4.39 9.67
N GLU A 10 -1.18 -3.24 9.77
CA GLU A 10 -1.98 -2.67 8.67
C GLU A 10 -1.10 -2.29 7.48
N ILE A 11 0.10 -1.76 7.73
CA ILE A 11 1.09 -1.44 6.69
C ILE A 11 1.51 -2.71 5.95
N VAL A 12 1.87 -3.78 6.69
CA VAL A 12 2.27 -5.07 6.11
C VAL A 12 1.13 -5.68 5.28
N MET A 13 -0.10 -5.64 5.79
CA MET A 13 -1.27 -6.14 5.05
C MET A 13 -1.49 -5.36 3.75
N LYS A 14 -1.37 -4.03 3.77
CA LYS A 14 -1.51 -3.18 2.59
C LYS A 14 -0.40 -3.43 1.56
N LEU A 15 0.86 -3.52 1.98
CA LEU A 15 1.98 -3.85 1.09
C LEU A 15 1.76 -5.21 0.42
N ARG A 16 1.35 -6.23 1.18
CA ARG A 16 1.04 -7.56 0.64
C ARG A 16 -0.10 -7.51 -0.37
N GLN A 17 -1.13 -6.70 -0.13
CA GLN A 17 -2.25 -6.56 -1.06
C GLN A 17 -1.81 -5.98 -2.41
N VAL A 18 -0.91 -5.00 -2.41
CA VAL A 18 -0.32 -4.47 -3.65
C VAL A 18 0.46 -5.56 -4.40
N GLU A 19 1.25 -6.38 -3.71
CA GLU A 19 2.00 -7.47 -4.34
C GLU A 19 1.07 -8.55 -4.93
N ILE A 20 -0.04 -8.89 -4.25
CA ILE A 20 -1.04 -9.83 -4.78
C ILE A 20 -1.68 -9.28 -6.05
N LEU A 21 -2.12 -8.02 -6.05
CA LEU A 21 -2.73 -7.38 -7.21
C LEU A 21 -1.73 -7.28 -8.37
N SER A 22 -0.47 -6.96 -8.08
CA SER A 22 0.58 -6.91 -9.09
C SER A 22 0.87 -8.29 -9.68
N ALA A 23 0.88 -9.35 -8.87
CA ALA A 23 1.00 -10.73 -9.34
C ALA A 23 -0.18 -11.18 -10.22
N GLN A 24 -1.35 -10.56 -10.09
CA GLN A 24 -2.51 -10.77 -10.96
C GLN A 24 -2.44 -9.96 -12.27
N GLY A 25 -1.33 -9.24 -12.50
CA GLY A 25 -1.10 -8.44 -13.72
C GLY A 25 -1.54 -6.99 -13.61
N MET A 26 -1.98 -6.53 -12.42
CA MET A 26 -2.30 -5.12 -12.21
C MET A 26 -1.04 -4.26 -12.16
N LEU A 27 -1.10 -3.06 -12.75
CA LEU A 27 -0.04 -2.09 -12.56
C LEU A 27 0.06 -1.70 -11.09
N ARG A 28 1.29 -1.68 -10.56
CA ARG A 28 1.55 -1.38 -9.15
C ARG A 28 0.93 -0.04 -8.72
N LEU A 29 0.94 0.97 -9.58
CA LEU A 29 0.31 2.28 -9.32
C LEU A 29 -1.21 2.18 -9.15
N ASP A 30 -1.87 1.38 -9.98
CA ASP A 30 -3.31 1.18 -9.88
C ASP A 30 -3.66 0.35 -8.63
N ALA A 31 -2.86 -0.65 -8.30
CA ALA A 31 -3.01 -1.44 -7.08
C ALA A 31 -2.86 -0.56 -5.81
N ILE A 32 -1.87 0.34 -5.79
CA ILE A 32 -1.66 1.31 -4.69
C ILE A 32 -2.89 2.22 -4.53
N ARG A 33 -3.43 2.74 -5.64
CA ARG A 33 -4.64 3.57 -5.62
C ARG A 33 -5.86 2.79 -5.16
N GLN A 34 -5.97 1.52 -5.57
CA GLN A 34 -7.08 0.64 -5.21
C GLN A 34 -7.14 0.37 -3.70
N ILE A 35 -6.00 0.24 -3.02
CA ILE A 35 -5.93 0.02 -1.57
C ILE A 35 -6.01 1.32 -0.74
N GLY A 36 -6.30 2.46 -1.41
CA GLY A 36 -6.57 3.73 -0.76
C GLY A 36 -5.35 4.36 -0.07
N VAL A 37 -4.14 4.12 -0.57
CA VAL A 37 -2.93 4.83 -0.13
C VAL A 37 -2.34 5.65 -1.26
N THR A 38 -1.66 6.73 -0.89
CA THR A 38 -0.92 7.54 -1.87
C THR A 38 0.38 6.84 -2.26
N GLU A 39 0.81 7.06 -3.50
CA GLU A 39 2.08 6.52 -4.03
C GLU A 39 3.27 6.87 -3.12
N GLN A 40 3.33 8.13 -2.65
CA GLN A 40 4.35 8.58 -1.71
C GLN A 40 4.36 7.78 -0.39
N THR A 41 3.18 7.46 0.15
CA THR A 41 3.07 6.69 1.39
C THR A 41 3.51 5.25 1.18
N TYR A 42 3.09 4.64 0.06
CA TYR A 42 3.51 3.29 -0.30
C TYR A 42 5.04 3.18 -0.44
N TYR A 43 5.67 4.08 -1.20
CA TYR A 43 7.12 4.04 -1.39
C TYR A 43 7.88 4.30 -0.10
N ARG A 44 7.36 5.14 0.81
CA ARG A 44 7.94 5.32 2.15
C ARG A 44 7.87 4.06 3.01
N TRP A 45 6.79 3.29 2.93
CA TRP A 45 6.67 2.01 3.64
C TRP A 45 7.56 0.92 3.02
N SER A 46 7.72 0.92 1.70
CA SER A 46 8.56 -0.06 1.00
C SER A 46 10.07 0.23 1.09
N ALA A 47 10.45 1.45 1.43
CA ALA A 47 11.85 1.85 1.63
C ALA A 47 12.33 1.69 3.08
N GLY A 48 11.43 1.26 3.98
CA GLY A 48 11.70 1.04 5.41
C GLY A 48 12.20 -0.37 5.71
#